data_AF-A0A7L3ZD85-F1
#
_entry.id   AF-A0A7L3ZD85-F1
#
_cell.length_a   1.000
_cell.length_b   1.000
_cell.length_c   1.000
_cell.angle_alpha   90.00
_cell.angle_beta   90.00
_cell.angle_gamma   90.00
#
_symmetry.space_group_name_H-M   'P 1'
#
loop_
_entity.id
_entity.type
_entity.pdbx_description
1 polymer ?
#
loop_
_entity_poly.entity_id
_entity_poly.type
_entity_poly.pdbx_seq_one_letter_code
_entity_poly.pdbx_strand_id
1 'polypeptide(L)'
;EETHLSEEDPKNWPPRIRCSDACDPSMLDTNNTRCLQRILEGLQHYRDLLGSDIFTARRLPRLEAALDQLLGLVQQEHGRPPRHPMAPSETWAHPLLQRLALQRLQSFAAIMSRVFTHSAS
;
A
#
# COMPACT_ATOMS: atom_id res chain seq x y z
N GLU A 1 20.99 6.28 -25.23
CA GLU A 1 21.24 6.09 -23.79
C GLU A 1 19.92 6.27 -23.06
N GLU A 2 19.08 5.23 -23.09
CA GLU A 2 17.88 5.18 -22.28
C GLU A 2 18.21 4.29 -21.08
N THR A 3 18.36 4.90 -19.91
CA THR A 3 18.48 4.18 -18.65
C THR A 3 17.14 3.49 -18.39
N HIS A 4 17.01 2.28 -18.91
CA HIS A 4 16.01 1.31 -18.45
C HIS A 4 16.33 1.02 -16.99
N LEU A 5 15.75 1.81 -16.08
CA LEU A 5 15.68 1.52 -14.65
C LEU A 5 15.04 0.15 -14.54
N SER A 6 15.90 -0.86 -14.35
CA SER A 6 15.51 -2.26 -14.18
C SER A 6 14.27 -2.35 -13.31
N GLU A 7 13.31 -3.12 -13.80
CA GLU A 7 12.09 -3.52 -13.11
C GLU A 7 12.34 -3.62 -11.60
N GLU A 8 11.63 -2.78 -10.86
CA GLU A 8 11.60 -2.75 -9.40
C GLU A 8 11.62 -4.19 -8.87
N ASP A 9 12.58 -4.56 -8.01
CA ASP A 9 12.55 -5.87 -7.36
C ASP A 9 11.17 -6.03 -6.70
N PRO A 10 10.29 -6.87 -7.28
CA PRO A 10 8.86 -6.86 -6.96
C PRO A 10 8.60 -7.36 -5.55
N LYS A 11 9.61 -7.93 -4.89
CA LYS A 11 9.48 -8.64 -3.63
C LYS A 11 9.26 -7.72 -2.42
N ASN A 12 9.68 -6.46 -2.50
CA ASN A 12 9.60 -5.51 -1.39
C ASN A 12 8.65 -4.33 -1.64
N TRP A 13 8.07 -4.18 -2.82
CA TRP A 13 7.19 -3.04 -3.09
C TRP A 13 5.72 -3.35 -2.80
N PRO A 14 4.97 -2.41 -2.19
CA PRO A 14 3.55 -2.58 -2.02
C PRO A 14 2.85 -2.79 -3.36
N PRO A 15 1.83 -3.67 -3.39
CA PRO A 15 1.10 -3.95 -4.60
C PRO A 15 0.44 -2.69 -5.16
N ARG A 16 0.46 -2.55 -6.48
CA ARG A 16 -0.36 -1.56 -7.19
C ARG A 16 -1.77 -2.13 -7.39
N ILE A 17 -2.77 -1.26 -7.41
CA ILE A 17 -4.11 -1.60 -7.89
C ILE A 17 -4.04 -1.64 -9.43
N ARG A 18 -4.31 -2.80 -10.00
CA ARG A 18 -4.28 -3.09 -11.44
C ARG A 18 -5.70 -3.07 -12.00
N CYS A 19 -5.80 -2.98 -13.33
CA CYS A 19 -7.10 -3.07 -14.02
C CYS A 19 -7.84 -4.40 -13.74
N SER A 20 -7.11 -5.47 -13.45
CA SER A 20 -7.67 -6.80 -13.11
C SER A 20 -8.28 -6.89 -11.71
N ASP A 21 -8.01 -5.90 -10.86
CA ASP A 21 -8.35 -5.96 -9.43
C ASP A 21 -9.81 -5.52 -9.17
N ALA A 22 -10.57 -5.22 -10.23
CA ALA A 22 -12.00 -4.95 -10.19
C ALA A 22 -12.38 -3.76 -9.30
N CYS A 23 -11.52 -2.74 -9.26
CA CYS A 23 -11.74 -1.47 -8.56
C CYS A 23 -12.39 -0.39 -9.45
N ASP A 24 -12.89 -0.76 -10.63
CA ASP A 24 -13.69 0.12 -11.47
C ASP A 24 -15.15 0.19 -10.99
N PRO A 25 -15.87 1.29 -11.25
CA PRO A 25 -17.24 1.50 -10.74
C PRO A 25 -18.20 0.33 -11.03
N SER A 26 -18.13 -0.24 -12.25
CA SER A 26 -19.08 -1.30 -12.65
C SER A 26 -18.91 -2.59 -11.83
N MET A 27 -17.68 -2.90 -11.46
CA MET A 27 -17.38 -4.06 -10.62
C MET A 27 -17.66 -3.79 -9.14
N LEU A 28 -17.47 -2.55 -8.67
CA LEU A 28 -17.80 -2.18 -7.29
C LEU A 28 -19.29 -2.34 -6.97
N ASP A 29 -20.17 -2.08 -7.94
CA ASP A 29 -21.62 -2.22 -7.78
C ASP A 29 -22.10 -3.68 -7.68
N THR A 30 -21.30 -4.62 -8.19
CA THR A 30 -21.71 -6.04 -8.32
C THR A 30 -20.93 -6.97 -7.40
N ASN A 31 -19.60 -6.84 -7.34
CA ASN A 31 -18.73 -7.64 -6.48
C ASN A 31 -17.45 -6.86 -6.13
N ASN A 32 -17.51 -6.12 -5.04
CA ASN A 32 -16.40 -5.32 -4.51
C ASN A 32 -15.30 -6.16 -3.80
N THR A 33 -15.53 -7.45 -3.55
CA THR A 33 -14.64 -8.29 -2.72
C THR A 33 -13.20 -8.31 -3.22
N ARG A 34 -13.00 -8.44 -4.53
CA ARG A 34 -11.66 -8.47 -5.13
C ARG A 34 -10.92 -7.15 -4.94
N CYS A 35 -11.61 -6.03 -5.14
CA CYS A 35 -11.01 -4.72 -4.93
C CYS A 35 -10.66 -4.49 -3.46
N LEU A 36 -11.57 -4.84 -2.54
CA LEU A 36 -11.33 -4.70 -1.10
C LEU A 36 -10.17 -5.57 -0.62
N GLN A 37 -10.06 -6.81 -1.10
CA GLN A 37 -8.93 -7.68 -0.81
C GLN A 37 -7.62 -7.06 -1.30
N ARG A 38 -7.62 -6.45 -2.49
CA ARG A 38 -6.45 -5.76 -3.02
C ARG A 38 -6.06 -4.54 -2.19
N ILE A 39 -7.04 -3.77 -1.74
CA ILE A 39 -6.82 -2.62 -0.85
C ILE A 39 -6.23 -3.11 0.49
N LEU A 40 -6.76 -4.19 1.05
CA LEU A 40 -6.26 -4.80 2.29
C LEU A 40 -4.79 -5.22 2.17
N GLU A 41 -4.44 -5.93 1.08
CA GLU A 41 -3.06 -6.33 0.78
C GLU A 41 -2.12 -5.11 0.68
N GLY A 42 -2.56 -4.06 -0.03
CA GLY A 42 -1.80 -2.82 -0.17
C GLY A 42 -1.56 -2.12 1.15
N LEU A 43 -2.61 -1.92 1.96
CA LEU A 43 -2.53 -1.29 3.27
C LEU A 43 -1.58 -2.06 4.21
N GLN A 44 -1.69 -3.39 4.23
CA GLN A 44 -0.79 -4.24 5.01
C GLN A 44 0.67 -4.07 4.57
N HIS A 45 0.96 -4.12 3.28
CA HIS A 45 2.32 -3.95 2.76
C HIS A 45 2.89 -2.56 3.04
N TYR A 46 2.10 -1.48 2.91
CA TYR A 46 2.58 -0.15 3.26
C TYR A 46 2.86 -0.02 4.75
N ARG A 47 2.06 -0.65 5.60
CA ARG A 47 2.30 -0.68 7.04
C ARG A 47 3.59 -1.43 7.39
N ASP A 48 3.85 -2.54 6.71
CA ASP A 48 5.08 -3.32 6.88
C ASP A 48 6.30 -2.51 6.39
N LEU A 49 6.17 -1.79 5.27
CA LEU A 49 7.18 -0.88 4.72
C LEU A 49 7.52 0.29 5.63
N LEU A 50 6.54 0.93 6.25
CA LEU A 50 6.83 1.99 7.23
C LEU A 50 7.49 1.45 8.50
N GLY A 51 7.38 0.15 8.76
CA GLY A 51 8.06 -0.53 9.87
C GLY A 51 9.46 -1.06 9.54
N SER A 52 9.92 -0.95 8.29
CA SER A 52 11.20 -1.53 7.85
C SER A 52 12.41 -0.64 8.16
N ASP A 53 13.60 -1.16 7.84
CA ASP A 53 14.87 -0.45 7.91
C ASP A 53 14.85 0.87 7.13
N ILE A 54 14.13 0.92 5.99
CA ILE A 54 13.99 2.09 5.12
C ILE A 54 13.51 3.33 5.87
N PHE A 55 12.59 3.19 6.84
CA PHE A 55 12.00 4.31 7.59
C PHE A 55 12.52 4.43 9.02
N THR A 56 13.52 3.64 9.42
CA THR A 56 14.00 3.63 10.81
C THR A 56 14.59 4.97 11.23
N ALA A 57 15.38 5.61 10.37
CA ALA A 57 15.97 6.93 10.63
C ALA A 57 14.94 8.09 10.60
N ARG A 58 13.79 7.89 9.96
CA ARG A 58 12.74 8.91 9.81
C ARG A 58 11.36 8.29 9.89
N ARG A 59 10.93 8.02 11.12
CA ARG A 59 9.59 7.50 11.41
C ARG A 59 8.48 8.48 11.02
N LEU A 60 7.33 7.92 10.63
CA LEU A 60 6.14 8.68 10.23
C LEU A 60 4.93 8.26 11.07
N PRO A 61 4.91 8.55 12.39
CA PRO A 61 3.94 7.96 13.33
C PRO A 61 2.49 8.28 13.00
N ARG A 62 2.20 9.50 12.50
CA ARG A 62 0.84 9.87 12.08
C ARG A 62 0.36 9.05 10.88
N LEU A 63 1.26 8.75 9.93
CA LEU A 63 0.95 7.95 8.76
C LEU A 63 0.79 6.47 9.14
N GLU A 64 1.67 5.95 10.00
CA GLU A 64 1.55 4.59 10.55
C GLU A 64 0.18 4.40 11.23
N ALA A 65 -0.21 5.32 12.11
CA ALA A 65 -1.50 5.27 12.80
C ALA A 65 -2.70 5.36 11.83
N ALA A 66 -2.62 6.19 10.80
CA ALA A 66 -3.67 6.31 9.79
C ALA A 66 -3.84 5.01 8.99
N LEU A 67 -2.73 4.36 8.60
CA LEU A 67 -2.79 3.06 7.91
C LEU A 67 -3.33 1.96 8.82
N ASP A 68 -2.94 1.94 10.11
CA ASP A 68 -3.49 0.98 11.08
C ASP A 68 -5.01 1.12 11.24
N GLN A 69 -5.51 2.35 11.31
CA GLN A 69 -6.95 2.62 11.41
C GLN A 69 -7.69 2.18 10.13
N LEU A 70 -7.17 2.55 8.96
CA LEU A 70 -7.75 2.15 7.68
C LEU A 70 -7.78 0.63 7.52
N LEU A 71 -6.69 -0.04 7.88
CA LEU A 71 -6.62 -1.50 7.83
C LEU A 71 -7.66 -2.14 8.73
N GLY A 72 -7.83 -1.63 9.95
CA GLY A 72 -8.86 -2.10 10.89
C GLY A 72 -10.31 -1.88 10.42
N LEU A 73 -10.55 -0.90 9.55
CA LEU A 73 -11.88 -0.65 8.96
C LEU A 73 -12.18 -1.56 7.76
N VAL A 74 -11.15 -1.90 6.97
CA VAL A 74 -11.30 -2.72 5.76
C VAL A 74 -11.28 -4.22 6.08
N GLN A 75 -10.58 -4.62 7.14
CA GLN A 75 -10.46 -6.01 7.54
C GLN A 75 -11.75 -6.52 8.19
N GLN A 76 -12.27 -7.66 7.73
CA GLN A 76 -13.46 -8.30 8.31
C GLN A 76 -13.17 -9.04 9.63
N GLU A 77 -11.92 -9.46 9.85
CA GLU A 77 -11.51 -10.24 11.02
C GLU A 77 -11.09 -9.33 12.19
N HIS A 78 -11.44 -9.73 13.41
CA HIS A 78 -11.12 -8.98 14.62
C HIS A 78 -9.65 -9.19 15.01
N GLY A 79 -8.87 -8.11 14.98
CA GLY A 79 -7.50 -8.08 15.53
C GLY A 79 -6.52 -7.31 14.66
N ARG A 80 -5.42 -6.85 15.25
CA ARG A 80 -4.33 -6.23 14.50
C ARG A 80 -3.60 -7.31 13.71
N PRO A 81 -3.56 -7.27 12.37
CA PRO A 81 -2.84 -8.28 11.62
C PRO A 81 -1.34 -8.18 11.96
N PRO A 82 -0.60 -9.30 11.98
CA PRO A 82 0.84 -9.28 12.25
C PRO A 82 1.58 -8.48 11.18
N ARG A 83 2.70 -7.88 11.56
CA ARG A 83 3.62 -7.26 10.59
C ARG A 83 4.49 -8.33 9.97
N HIS A 84 4.75 -8.22 8.67
CA HIS A 84 5.66 -9.12 7.97
C HIS A 84 7.06 -8.48 7.87
N PRO A 85 8.12 -9.23 8.22
CA PRO A 85 9.49 -8.76 7.99
C PRO A 85 9.73 -8.51 6.51
N MET A 86 10.34 -7.37 6.19
CA MET A 86 10.77 -7.04 4.84
C MET A 86 12.22 -7.44 4.62
N ALA A 87 12.59 -7.74 3.37
CA ALA A 87 14.00 -7.99 3.07
C ALA A 87 14.80 -6.69 3.31
N PRO A 88 15.99 -6.79 3.94
CA PRO A 88 16.85 -5.64 4.20
C PRO A 88 17.16 -4.86 2.92
N SER A 89 17.30 -3.55 3.05
CA SER A 89 17.63 -2.66 1.94
C SER A 89 18.97 -1.97 2.15
N GLU A 90 19.64 -1.64 1.05
CA GLU A 90 20.90 -0.91 1.07
C GLU A 90 20.71 0.49 1.66
N THR A 91 21.50 0.84 2.68
CA THR A 91 21.34 2.10 3.43
C THR A 91 21.50 3.35 2.56
N TRP A 92 22.38 3.30 1.55
CA TRP A 92 22.56 4.39 0.60
C TRP A 92 21.31 4.65 -0.24
N ALA A 93 20.45 3.66 -0.44
CA ALA A 93 19.22 3.77 -1.22
C ALA A 93 18.03 4.28 -0.39
N HIS A 94 18.13 4.28 0.96
CA HIS A 94 17.00 4.64 1.85
C HIS A 94 16.31 5.97 1.47
N PRO A 95 17.01 7.09 1.20
CA PRO A 95 16.33 8.34 0.85
C PRO A 95 15.49 8.25 -0.43
N LEU A 96 15.99 7.53 -1.44
CA LEU A 96 15.28 7.31 -2.69
C LEU A 96 14.07 6.39 -2.47
N LEU A 97 14.27 5.28 -1.76
CA LEU A 97 13.21 4.31 -1.45
C LEU A 97 12.07 4.94 -0.64
N GLN A 98 12.40 5.78 0.35
CA GLN A 98 11.40 6.55 1.11
C GLN A 98 10.54 7.43 0.19
N ARG A 99 11.18 8.19 -0.71
CA ARG A 99 10.47 9.08 -1.64
C ARG A 99 9.55 8.28 -2.56
N LEU A 100 10.04 7.22 -3.18
CA LEU A 100 9.27 6.36 -4.07
C LEU A 100 8.09 5.69 -3.34
N ALA A 101 8.31 5.20 -2.12
CA ALA A 101 7.27 4.61 -1.28
C ALA A 101 6.13 5.60 -1.02
N LEU A 102 6.45 6.83 -0.65
CA LEU A 102 5.44 7.86 -0.37
C LEU A 102 4.69 8.29 -1.64
N GLN A 103 5.38 8.40 -2.78
CA GLN A 103 4.74 8.72 -4.06
C GLN A 103 3.76 7.61 -4.50
N ARG A 104 4.15 6.35 -4.33
CA ARG A 104 3.26 5.21 -4.62
C ARG A 104 2.09 5.17 -3.67
N LEU A 105 2.30 5.44 -2.38
CA LEU A 105 1.24 5.50 -1.38
C LEU A 105 0.21 6.58 -1.73
N GLN A 106 0.64 7.75 -2.20
CA GLN A 106 -0.27 8.80 -2.67
C GLN A 106 -1.15 8.32 -3.82
N SER A 107 -0.56 7.62 -4.79
CA SER A 107 -1.30 7.08 -5.94
C SER A 107 -2.30 6.00 -5.51
N PHE A 108 -1.89 5.11 -4.62
CA PHE A 108 -2.74 4.08 -4.03
C PHE A 108 -3.90 4.69 -3.23
N ALA A 109 -3.62 5.67 -2.37
CA ALA A 109 -4.62 6.36 -1.56
C ALA A 109 -5.65 7.11 -2.41
N ALA A 110 -5.24 7.70 -3.54
CA ALA A 110 -6.16 8.35 -4.46
C ALA A 110 -7.18 7.36 -5.07
N ILE A 111 -6.74 6.17 -5.47
CA ILE A 111 -7.64 5.13 -5.99
C ILE A 111 -8.55 4.62 -4.87
N MET A 112 -7.98 4.28 -3.71
CA MET A 112 -8.73 3.81 -2.55
C MET A 112 -9.81 4.81 -2.11
N SER A 113 -9.49 6.11 -2.10
CA SER A 113 -10.45 7.17 -1.78
C SER A 113 -11.61 7.21 -2.78
N ARG A 114 -11.35 7.03 -4.08
CA ARG A 114 -12.40 6.96 -5.11
C ARG A 114 -13.30 5.73 -4.91
N VAL A 115 -12.70 4.57 -4.64
CA VAL A 115 -13.43 3.33 -4.36
C VAL A 115 -14.40 3.53 -3.19
N PHE A 116 -13.92 4.01 -2.04
CA PHE A 116 -14.78 4.21 -0.88
C PHE A 116 -15.81 5.31 -1.07
N THR A 117 -15.49 6.37 -1.82
CA THR A 117 -16.46 7.43 -2.13
C THR A 117 -17.59 6.90 -3.02
N HIS A 118 -17.26 6.12 -4.04
CA HIS A 118 -18.26 5.49 -4.93
C HIS A 118 -19.17 4.52 -4.18
N SER A 119 -18.61 3.70 -3.29
CA SER A 119 -19.42 2.75 -2.51
C SER A 119 -20.29 3.39 -1.43
N ALA A 120 -20.02 4.65 -1.05
CA ALA A 120 -20.75 5.37 -0.01
C ALA A 120 -21.81 6.35 -0.55
N SER A 121 -21.83 6.59 -1.87
CA SER A 121 -22.82 7.42 -2.55
C SER A 121 -24.06 6.62 -2.96
#